data_AF-A0A7Y4XDH4-F1
#
_entry.id   AF-A0A7Y4XDH4-F1
#
_cell.length_a   1.000
_cell.length_b   1.000
_cell.length_c   1.000
_cell.angle_alpha   90.00
_cell.angle_beta   90.00
_cell.angle_gamma   90.00
#
_symmetry.space_group_name_H-M   'P 1'
#
loop_
_entity.id
_entity.type
_entity.pdbx_description
1 polymer ?
#
loop_
_entity_poly.entity_id
_entity_poly.type
_entity_poly.pdbx_seq_one_letter_code
_entity_poly.pdbx_strand_id
1 'polypeptide(L)'
;MQRCAVTYRTVFIFAAVAGIALPSAAAAPRTRAPKAAIELTPSSASALVQFEVEVTDSQTSAAKRHAVSDAAMFVAKSGGDAQAALAAPEGAGAAAGAAHFTVRLFIVADGRLYTGGRGQCGAWQNDVARCSAACDGGSFAVRRNGAAPVELLIGAVPGGEAGSGRGIAITGCGFDEDHEIRLVAKAGRGLAVAGFRHD
;
A
#
# COMPACT_ATOMS: atom_id res chain seq x y z
N MET A 1 -52.04 -83.89 -15.41
CA MET A 1 -52.88 -82.67 -15.45
C MET A 1 -51.97 -81.48 -15.18
N GLN A 2 -51.61 -80.76 -16.25
CA GLN A 2 -50.57 -79.72 -16.27
C GLN A 2 -51.28 -78.36 -16.21
N ARG A 3 -51.03 -77.56 -15.17
CA ARG A 3 -51.59 -76.20 -15.01
C ARG A 3 -50.54 -75.19 -15.45
N CYS A 4 -50.80 -74.48 -16.55
CA CYS A 4 -50.01 -73.33 -16.99
C CYS A 4 -50.43 -72.08 -16.20
N ALA A 5 -49.48 -71.40 -15.57
CA ALA A 5 -49.66 -70.08 -14.97
C ALA A 5 -49.18 -69.01 -15.97
N VAL A 6 -50.08 -68.10 -16.34
CA VAL A 6 -49.78 -66.96 -17.23
C VAL A 6 -49.48 -65.76 -16.35
N THR A 7 -48.25 -65.25 -16.41
CA THR A 7 -47.81 -64.05 -15.69
C THR A 7 -47.89 -62.84 -16.62
N TYR A 8 -48.80 -61.91 -16.36
CA TYR A 8 -48.88 -60.63 -17.07
C TYR A 8 -47.80 -59.67 -16.54
N ARG A 9 -46.91 -59.19 -17.41
CA ARG A 9 -45.97 -58.09 -17.13
C ARG A 9 -46.59 -56.77 -17.59
N THR A 10 -46.93 -55.91 -16.63
CA THR A 10 -47.30 -54.51 -16.88
C THR A 10 -46.04 -53.71 -17.20
N VAL A 11 -45.96 -53.17 -18.41
CA VAL A 11 -44.87 -52.27 -18.85
C VAL A 11 -45.28 -50.84 -18.52
N PHE A 12 -44.58 -50.20 -17.57
CA PHE A 12 -44.71 -48.77 -17.31
C PHE A 12 -43.79 -47.99 -18.26
N ILE A 13 -44.38 -47.17 -19.13
CA ILE A 13 -43.64 -46.25 -20.00
C ILE A 13 -43.48 -44.93 -19.22
N PHE A 14 -42.26 -44.64 -18.76
CA PHE A 14 -41.90 -43.33 -18.22
C PHE A 14 -41.56 -42.39 -19.38
N ALA A 15 -42.40 -41.38 -19.60
CA ALA A 15 -42.08 -40.27 -20.49
C ALA A 15 -41.12 -39.30 -19.76
N ALA A 16 -39.85 -39.30 -20.16
CA ALA A 16 -38.85 -38.35 -19.68
C ALA A 16 -39.11 -36.96 -20.32
N VAL A 17 -39.61 -36.01 -19.53
CA VAL A 17 -39.70 -34.60 -19.93
C VAL A 17 -38.29 -34.00 -19.80
N ALA A 18 -37.62 -33.82 -20.93
CA ALA A 18 -36.35 -33.12 -21.01
C ALA A 18 -36.58 -31.62 -20.75
N GLY A 19 -36.36 -31.17 -19.52
CA GLY A 19 -36.31 -29.76 -19.18
C GLY A 19 -35.07 -29.12 -19.79
N ILE A 20 -35.26 -28.27 -20.79
CA ILE A 20 -34.19 -27.45 -21.38
C ILE A 20 -33.86 -26.34 -20.36
N ALA A 21 -32.83 -26.56 -19.54
CA ALA A 21 -32.26 -25.51 -18.70
C ALA A 21 -31.49 -24.53 -19.61
N LEU A 22 -32.04 -23.31 -19.78
CA LEU A 22 -31.30 -22.22 -20.41
C LEU A 22 -30.08 -21.88 -19.54
N PRO A 23 -28.87 -21.79 -20.11
CA PRO A 23 -27.70 -21.36 -19.35
C PRO A 23 -27.92 -19.91 -18.90
N SER A 24 -27.99 -19.69 -17.58
CA SER A 24 -27.94 -18.35 -17.01
C SER A 24 -26.67 -17.67 -17.51
N ALA A 25 -26.82 -16.65 -18.33
CA ALA A 25 -25.71 -15.81 -18.77
C ALA A 25 -25.07 -15.18 -17.53
N ALA A 26 -23.92 -15.71 -17.11
CA ALA A 26 -23.11 -15.12 -16.07
C ALA A 26 -22.75 -13.69 -16.53
N ALA A 27 -23.24 -12.69 -15.80
CA ALA A 27 -22.90 -11.31 -16.07
C ALA A 27 -21.37 -11.18 -16.03
N ALA A 28 -20.78 -10.70 -17.14
CA ALA A 28 -19.35 -10.46 -17.20
C ALA A 28 -18.94 -9.55 -16.03
N PRO A 29 -17.87 -9.86 -15.29
CA PRO A 29 -17.43 -9.04 -14.18
C PRO A 29 -17.17 -7.63 -14.69
N ARG A 30 -17.84 -6.64 -14.09
CA ARG A 30 -17.61 -5.23 -14.41
C ARG A 30 -16.18 -4.90 -14.00
N THR A 31 -15.30 -4.72 -14.98
CA THR A 31 -13.94 -4.25 -14.75
C THR A 31 -14.01 -2.80 -14.26
N ARG A 32 -13.62 -2.58 -13.00
CA ARG A 32 -13.49 -1.25 -12.42
C ARG A 32 -12.47 -0.45 -13.23
N ALA A 33 -12.79 0.79 -13.57
CA ALA A 33 -11.83 1.68 -14.22
C ALA A 33 -10.58 1.84 -13.36
N PRO A 34 -9.37 1.83 -13.96
CA PRO A 34 -8.14 1.90 -13.20
C PRO A 34 -8.02 3.23 -12.46
N LYS A 35 -7.70 3.18 -11.17
CA LYS A 35 -7.38 4.37 -10.36
C LYS A 35 -5.89 4.62 -10.36
N ALA A 36 -5.44 5.68 -11.02
CA ALA A 36 -4.01 6.02 -11.13
C ALA A 36 -3.36 6.37 -9.77
N ALA A 37 -4.17 6.84 -8.82
CA ALA A 37 -3.74 7.15 -7.46
C ALA A 37 -4.85 6.84 -6.43
N ILE A 38 -4.42 6.57 -5.21
CA ILE A 38 -5.27 6.38 -4.04
C ILE A 38 -4.73 7.16 -2.86
N GLU A 39 -5.62 7.73 -2.08
CA GLU A 39 -5.32 8.38 -0.81
C GLU A 39 -5.48 7.37 0.32
N LEU A 40 -4.56 7.42 1.28
CA LEU A 40 -4.56 6.62 2.48
C LEU A 40 -4.43 7.55 3.68
N THR A 41 -5.37 7.43 4.62
CA THR A 41 -5.41 8.20 5.85
C THR A 41 -4.85 7.37 7.02
N PRO A 42 -4.25 8.01 8.04
CA PRO A 42 -3.76 7.31 9.22
C PRO A 42 -4.88 6.49 9.86
N SER A 43 -4.57 5.25 10.26
CA SER A 43 -5.54 4.39 10.93
C SER A 43 -6.01 4.98 12.27
N SER A 44 -5.17 5.77 12.91
CA SER A 44 -5.47 6.55 14.11
C SER A 44 -4.47 7.68 14.31
N ALA A 45 -4.84 8.70 15.08
CA ALA A 45 -3.88 9.72 15.54
C ALA A 45 -2.72 9.11 16.35
N SER A 46 -2.97 8.03 17.09
CA SER A 46 -1.94 7.31 17.85
C SER A 46 -0.89 6.63 16.97
N ALA A 47 -1.17 6.36 15.69
CA ALA A 47 -0.17 5.83 14.76
C ALA A 47 0.94 6.86 14.45
N LEU A 48 0.65 8.15 14.59
CA LEU A 48 1.56 9.23 14.22
C LEU A 48 2.53 9.63 15.35
N VAL A 49 2.28 9.22 16.60
CA VAL A 49 3.08 9.61 17.77
C VAL A 49 4.54 9.12 17.74
N GLN A 50 4.85 8.22 16.81
CA GLN A 50 6.20 7.70 16.57
C GLN A 50 7.00 8.56 15.59
N PHE A 51 6.38 9.55 14.96
CA PHE A 51 6.99 10.41 13.95
C PHE A 51 7.13 11.83 14.47
N GLU A 52 8.20 12.48 14.02
CA GLU A 52 8.45 13.90 14.23
C GLU A 52 8.88 14.53 12.91
N VAL A 53 8.55 15.80 12.73
CA VAL A 53 9.20 16.64 11.71
C VAL A 53 10.41 17.29 12.34
N GLU A 54 11.59 16.95 11.84
CA GLU A 54 12.84 17.63 12.18
C GLU A 54 13.09 18.76 11.19
N VAL A 55 13.28 19.96 11.71
CA VAL A 55 13.68 21.16 10.96
C VAL A 55 15.08 21.52 11.43
N THR A 56 16.07 21.32 10.56
CA THR A 56 17.47 21.60 10.82
C THR A 56 17.87 22.87 10.11
N ASP A 57 18.31 23.86 10.88
CA ASP A 57 18.85 25.11 10.35
C ASP A 57 20.24 24.85 9.73
N SER A 58 20.38 25.15 8.44
CA SER A 58 21.59 24.85 7.67
C SER A 58 22.81 25.68 8.12
N GLN A 59 22.58 26.88 8.66
CA GLN A 59 23.65 27.80 9.08
C GLN A 59 24.20 27.43 10.46
N THR A 60 23.32 27.01 11.36
CA THR A 60 23.65 26.75 12.77
C THR A 60 23.73 25.26 13.11
N SER A 61 23.25 24.39 12.20
CA SER A 61 23.04 22.96 12.45
C SER A 61 22.09 22.67 13.63
N ALA A 62 21.36 23.68 14.11
CA ALA A 62 20.39 23.51 15.18
C ALA A 62 19.14 22.80 14.64
N ALA A 63 18.74 21.70 15.29
CA ALA A 63 17.54 20.95 14.93
C ALA A 63 16.40 21.21 15.91
N LYS A 64 15.22 21.50 15.37
CA LYS A 64 13.95 21.54 16.12
C LYS A 64 13.07 20.39 15.67
N ARG A 65 12.32 19.80 16.61
CA ARG A 65 11.46 18.65 16.34
C ARG A 65 10.03 18.98 16.74
N HIS A 66 9.10 18.67 15.84
CA HIS A 66 7.68 18.90 16.02
C HIS A 66 6.92 17.58 15.91
N ALA A 67 6.02 17.33 16.86
CA ALA A 67 5.17 16.15 16.80
C ALA A 67 4.24 16.22 15.58
N VAL A 68 4.10 15.09 14.88
CA VAL A 68 3.15 14.97 13.77
C VAL A 68 1.73 14.87 14.34
N SER A 69 0.86 15.78 13.93
CA SER A 69 -0.54 15.82 14.34
C SER A 69 -1.48 15.17 13.33
N ASP A 70 -1.11 15.20 12.05
CA ASP A 70 -1.89 14.59 10.97
C ASP A 70 -0.99 14.19 9.80
N ALA A 71 -1.47 13.27 8.95
CA ALA A 71 -0.77 12.85 7.75
C ALA A 71 -1.74 12.36 6.68
N ALA A 72 -1.31 12.39 5.43
CA ALA A 72 -1.94 11.64 4.34
C ALA A 72 -0.86 11.04 3.45
N MET A 73 -1.10 9.83 2.98
CA MET A 73 -0.21 9.11 2.07
C MET A 73 -0.94 8.82 0.77
N PHE A 74 -0.38 9.29 -0.34
CA PHE A 74 -0.87 8.98 -1.68
C PHE A 74 0.02 7.92 -2.31
N VAL A 75 -0.59 6.87 -2.81
CA VAL A 75 0.08 5.84 -3.61
C VAL A 75 -0.36 6.00 -5.06
N ALA A 76 0.58 6.07 -5.98
CA ALA A 76 0.31 6.22 -7.41
C ALA A 76 1.08 5.22 -8.27
N LYS A 77 0.43 4.72 -9.33
CA LYS A 77 1.02 3.85 -10.34
C LYS A 77 0.94 4.54 -11.71
N SER A 78 2.09 4.97 -12.24
CA SER A 78 2.14 5.50 -13.61
C SER A 78 1.71 4.43 -14.61
N GLY A 79 0.74 4.77 -15.47
CA GLY A 79 0.22 3.87 -16.51
C GLY A 79 -0.56 2.66 -15.99
N GLY A 80 -1.02 2.67 -14.73
CA GLY A 80 -1.73 1.52 -14.16
C GLY A 80 -2.66 1.88 -13.00
N ASP A 81 -3.11 0.84 -12.29
CA ASP A 81 -3.98 0.96 -11.14
C ASP A 81 -3.18 0.88 -9.83
N ALA A 82 -3.29 1.90 -8.98
CA ALA A 82 -2.56 1.99 -7.72
C ALA A 82 -3.04 0.95 -6.68
N GLN A 83 -4.32 0.59 -6.68
CA GLN A 83 -4.85 -0.44 -5.80
C GLN A 83 -4.36 -1.83 -6.22
N ALA A 84 -4.30 -2.10 -7.53
CA ALA A 84 -3.67 -3.30 -8.06
C ALA A 84 -2.16 -3.35 -7.75
N ALA A 85 -1.47 -2.20 -7.75
CA ALA A 85 -0.06 -2.14 -7.38
C ALA A 85 0.17 -2.50 -5.90
N LEU A 86 -0.70 -2.06 -4.99
CA LEU A 86 -0.67 -2.44 -3.56
C LEU A 86 -0.96 -3.93 -3.35
N ALA A 87 -1.89 -4.50 -4.12
CA ALA A 87 -2.26 -5.92 -4.04
C ALA A 87 -1.37 -6.84 -4.88
N ALA A 88 -0.35 -6.31 -5.57
CA ALA A 88 0.49 -7.08 -6.49
C ALA A 88 1.25 -8.20 -5.75
N PRO A 89 1.42 -9.38 -6.36
CA PRO A 89 2.14 -10.47 -5.69
C PRO A 89 3.60 -10.12 -5.41
N GLU A 90 4.22 -10.88 -4.51
CA GLU A 90 5.66 -10.78 -4.21
C GLU A 90 6.51 -10.82 -5.49
N GLY A 91 7.50 -9.94 -5.59
CA GLY A 91 8.38 -9.84 -6.76
C GLY A 91 7.75 -9.26 -8.03
N ALA A 92 6.46 -8.91 -8.04
CA ALA A 92 5.82 -8.30 -9.20
C ALA A 92 6.50 -6.97 -9.57
N GLY A 93 6.89 -6.82 -10.84
CA GLY A 93 7.56 -5.62 -11.32
C GLY A 93 9.05 -5.51 -10.99
N ALA A 94 9.67 -6.54 -10.40
CA ALA A 94 11.10 -6.53 -10.07
C ALA A 94 12.03 -6.49 -11.31
N ALA A 95 11.51 -6.83 -12.49
CA ALA A 95 12.30 -7.14 -13.69
C ALA A 95 12.88 -5.94 -14.47
N ALA A 96 12.80 -4.69 -13.99
CA ALA A 96 13.24 -3.56 -14.82
C ALA A 96 13.96 -2.42 -14.08
N GLY A 97 14.28 -2.56 -12.78
CA GLY A 97 14.83 -1.43 -12.00
C GLY A 97 13.91 -0.19 -11.92
N ALA A 98 12.71 -0.28 -12.49
CA ALA A 98 11.70 0.76 -12.46
C ALA A 98 10.90 0.69 -11.16
N ALA A 99 10.48 1.84 -10.66
CA ALA A 99 9.60 1.93 -9.51
C ALA A 99 8.30 1.14 -9.76
N HIS A 100 7.96 0.24 -8.85
CA HIS A 100 6.69 -0.49 -8.88
C HIS A 100 5.53 0.47 -8.62
N PHE A 101 5.67 1.39 -7.66
CA PHE A 101 4.74 2.49 -7.41
C PHE A 101 5.48 3.68 -6.81
N THR A 102 4.80 4.81 -6.69
CA THR A 102 5.31 6.01 -6.02
C THR A 102 4.46 6.33 -4.81
N VAL A 103 5.09 6.93 -3.82
CA VAL A 103 4.46 7.43 -2.60
C VAL A 103 4.66 8.93 -2.52
N ARG A 104 3.62 9.66 -2.11
CA ARG A 104 3.70 11.07 -1.73
C ARG A 104 3.08 11.25 -0.35
N LEU A 105 3.81 11.94 0.53
CA LEU A 105 3.45 12.20 1.91
C LEU A 105 3.09 13.68 2.09
N PHE A 106 2.03 13.88 2.86
CA PHE A 106 1.59 15.17 3.35
C PHE A 106 1.56 15.05 4.87
N ILE A 107 2.29 15.91 5.57
CA ILE A 107 2.47 15.81 7.02
C ILE A 107 2.08 17.13 7.65
N VAL A 108 1.26 17.11 8.70
CA VAL A 108 0.96 18.28 9.51
C VAL A 108 1.71 18.17 10.83
N ALA A 109 2.51 19.20 11.14
CA ALA A 109 3.16 19.34 12.43
C ALA A 109 3.25 20.83 12.79
N ASP A 110 3.05 21.15 14.08
CA ASP A 110 3.08 22.54 14.57
C ASP A 110 2.15 23.50 13.79
N GLY A 111 0.97 23.02 13.40
CA GLY A 111 0.00 23.79 12.62
C GLY A 111 0.39 24.07 11.16
N ARG A 112 1.50 23.49 10.68
CA ARG A 112 2.00 23.68 9.31
C ARG A 112 1.86 22.40 8.50
N LEU A 113 1.47 22.55 7.23
CA LEU A 113 1.48 21.47 6.26
C LEU A 113 2.84 21.40 5.56
N TYR A 114 3.52 20.28 5.72
CA TYR A 114 4.74 19.94 5.01
C TYR A 114 4.41 19.03 3.82
N THR A 115 4.85 19.45 2.64
CA THR A 115 4.63 18.73 1.39
C THR A 115 5.94 18.55 0.66
N GLY A 116 6.09 17.45 -0.06
CA GLY A 116 7.25 17.19 -0.91
C GLY A 116 7.94 15.86 -0.63
N GLY A 117 7.63 15.22 0.52
CA GLY A 117 8.03 13.85 0.83
C GLY A 117 7.54 12.90 -0.24
N ARG A 118 8.43 12.50 -1.14
CA ARG A 118 8.13 11.64 -2.28
C ARG A 118 9.14 10.52 -2.33
N GLY A 119 8.65 9.32 -2.63
CA GLY A 119 9.52 8.16 -2.80
C GLY A 119 9.11 7.27 -3.95
N GLN A 120 10.10 6.63 -4.56
CA GLN A 120 9.94 5.58 -5.54
C GLN A 120 10.10 4.24 -4.84
N CYS A 121 9.09 3.39 -4.92
CA CYS A 121 9.06 2.11 -4.24
C CYS A 121 9.26 0.96 -5.22
N GLY A 122 10.12 0.02 -4.86
CA GLY A 122 10.36 -1.21 -5.63
C GLY A 122 9.23 -2.23 -5.49
N ALA A 123 9.47 -3.41 -6.04
CA ALA A 123 8.58 -4.56 -5.89
C ALA A 123 8.45 -4.98 -4.42
N TRP A 124 7.33 -5.63 -4.10
CA TRP A 124 7.11 -6.26 -2.80
C TRP A 124 8.10 -7.42 -2.59
N GLN A 125 8.70 -7.46 -1.39
CA GLN A 125 9.50 -8.57 -0.89
C GLN A 125 9.13 -8.83 0.57
N ASN A 126 8.54 -10.00 0.84
CA ASN A 126 8.03 -10.37 2.17
C ASN A 126 7.10 -9.29 2.74
N ASP A 127 6.13 -8.85 1.93
CA ASP A 127 5.19 -7.78 2.22
C ASP A 127 5.81 -6.40 2.46
N VAL A 128 7.10 -6.21 2.15
CA VAL A 128 7.80 -4.94 2.29
C VAL A 128 8.24 -4.42 0.93
N ALA A 129 7.79 -3.22 0.57
CA ALA A 129 8.30 -2.46 -0.55
C ALA A 129 9.29 -1.42 -0.02
N ARG A 130 10.53 -1.49 -0.49
CA ARG A 130 11.56 -0.49 -0.17
C ARG A 130 11.41 0.72 -1.06
N CYS A 131 11.53 1.90 -0.48
CA CYS A 131 11.35 3.16 -1.17
C CYS A 131 12.60 4.04 -1.02
N SER A 132 12.99 4.68 -2.11
CA SER A 132 14.02 5.72 -2.12
C SER A 132 13.34 7.08 -2.23
N ALA A 133 13.65 7.97 -1.29
CA ALA A 133 13.19 9.34 -1.26
C ALA A 133 13.88 10.14 -2.38
N ALA A 134 13.11 10.96 -3.08
CA ALA A 134 13.54 11.58 -4.33
C ALA A 134 14.67 12.62 -4.18
N CYS A 135 14.86 13.22 -3.00
CA CYS A 135 15.71 14.40 -2.85
C CYS A 135 17.08 14.12 -2.24
N ASP A 136 17.15 13.21 -1.27
CA ASP A 136 18.34 13.00 -0.44
C ASP A 136 18.82 11.54 -0.46
N GLY A 137 18.18 10.69 -1.29
CA GLY A 137 18.42 9.26 -1.31
C GLY A 137 18.03 8.57 0.00
N GLY A 138 17.32 9.25 0.91
CA GLY A 138 16.82 8.66 2.14
C GLY A 138 15.98 7.43 1.84
N SER A 139 16.07 6.40 2.68
CA SER A 139 15.31 5.18 2.49
C SER A 139 14.25 5.02 3.57
N PHE A 140 13.08 4.56 3.12
CA PHE A 140 11.98 4.16 3.96
C PHE A 140 11.35 2.92 3.38
N ALA A 141 10.41 2.34 4.08
CA ALA A 141 9.67 1.22 3.55
C ALA A 141 8.18 1.38 3.77
N VAL A 142 7.47 0.62 2.96
CA VAL A 142 6.04 0.44 3.07
C VAL A 142 5.79 -1.04 3.29
N ARG A 143 4.98 -1.40 4.28
CA ARG A 143 4.63 -2.80 4.58
C ARG A 143 3.15 -3.05 4.40
N ARG A 144 2.77 -4.23 3.89
CA ARG A 144 1.40 -4.72 3.94
C ARG A 144 1.17 -5.46 5.25
N ASN A 145 0.05 -5.18 5.90
CA ASN A 145 -0.38 -5.91 7.09
C ASN A 145 -1.66 -6.70 6.77
N GLY A 146 -1.53 -7.76 5.95
CA GLY A 146 -2.65 -8.56 5.44
C GLY A 146 -3.17 -8.06 4.09
N ALA A 147 -4.48 -8.22 3.83
CA ALA A 147 -5.08 -7.95 2.51
C ALA A 147 -5.17 -6.44 2.11
N ALA A 148 -4.86 -5.53 3.06
CA ALA A 148 -4.37 -4.13 2.93
C ALA A 148 -5.06 -3.17 3.94
N PRO A 149 -4.43 -2.94 5.11
CA PRO A 149 -3.88 -1.62 5.40
C PRO A 149 -2.36 -1.58 5.19
N VAL A 150 -1.86 -0.39 4.88
CA VAL A 150 -0.47 -0.14 4.50
C VAL A 150 0.24 0.57 5.64
N GLU A 151 1.44 0.13 6.01
CA GLU A 151 2.23 0.77 7.07
C GLU A 151 3.43 1.50 6.48
N LEU A 152 3.65 2.74 6.92
CA LEU A 152 4.88 3.49 6.66
C LEU A 152 5.92 3.16 7.72
N LEU A 153 7.14 2.82 7.29
CA LEU A 153 8.27 2.46 8.15
C LEU A 153 9.42 3.44 7.92
N ILE A 154 9.86 4.10 8.98
CA ILE A 154 11.04 4.99 8.97
C ILE A 154 12.04 4.52 10.03
N GLY A 155 13.32 4.41 9.65
CA GLY A 155 14.40 3.91 10.50
C GLY A 155 14.91 2.54 10.06
N ALA A 156 15.16 1.64 11.01
CA ALA A 156 15.66 0.29 10.75
C ALA A 156 14.60 -0.58 10.06
N VAL A 157 14.59 -0.54 8.72
CA VAL A 157 13.70 -1.36 7.89
C VAL A 157 14.06 -2.85 8.03
N PRO A 158 13.11 -3.75 8.36
CA PRO A 158 13.36 -5.18 8.45
C PRO A 158 13.96 -5.79 7.16
N GLY A 159 14.97 -6.64 7.32
CA GLY A 159 15.53 -7.46 6.24
C GLY A 159 16.40 -6.74 5.21
N GLY A 160 16.85 -5.49 5.46
CA GLY A 160 17.79 -4.76 4.59
C GLY A 160 18.94 -4.12 5.38
N GLU A 161 19.96 -3.64 4.67
CA GLU A 161 20.93 -2.70 5.26
C GLU A 161 20.17 -1.54 5.85
N ALA A 162 20.49 -1.17 7.10
CA ALA A 162 19.79 -0.13 7.84
C ALA A 162 19.60 1.08 6.93
N GLY A 163 18.34 1.42 6.64
CA GLY A 163 18.06 2.73 6.06
C GLY A 163 18.75 3.77 6.91
N SER A 164 19.30 4.82 6.30
CA SER A 164 20.35 5.68 6.87
C SER A 164 20.01 6.36 8.20
N GLY A 165 18.86 6.07 8.82
CA GLY A 165 18.41 6.59 10.11
C GLY A 165 17.98 8.04 10.02
N ARG A 166 18.26 8.70 8.90
CA ARG A 166 18.03 10.13 8.70
C ARG A 166 16.55 10.46 8.45
N GLY A 167 15.69 9.49 8.13
CA GLY A 167 14.28 9.78 7.80
C GLY A 167 14.06 10.20 6.34
N ILE A 168 12.90 10.76 6.04
CA ILE A 168 12.48 11.14 4.67
C ILE A 168 12.54 12.66 4.54
N ALA A 169 13.33 13.20 3.60
CA ALA A 169 13.25 14.62 3.27
C ALA A 169 11.83 14.99 2.80
N ILE A 170 11.22 16.00 3.44
CA ILE A 170 9.89 16.49 3.08
C ILE A 170 9.98 17.72 2.19
N THR A 171 11.04 18.52 2.28
CA THR A 171 11.22 19.69 1.40
C THR A 171 11.53 19.28 -0.04
N GLY A 172 11.08 20.10 -0.99
CA GLY A 172 11.25 19.86 -2.42
C GLY A 172 12.73 19.82 -2.83
N CYS A 173 13.07 18.95 -3.78
CA CYS A 173 14.44 18.67 -4.20
C CYS A 173 15.15 19.81 -4.96
N GLY A 174 14.98 21.09 -4.60
CA GLY A 174 15.52 22.15 -5.45
C GLY A 174 15.33 23.59 -5.06
N PHE A 175 15.31 23.95 -3.77
CA PHE A 175 15.44 25.37 -3.39
C PHE A 175 16.41 25.50 -2.22
N ASP A 176 17.25 26.54 -2.29
CA ASP A 176 18.05 27.06 -1.17
C ASP A 176 17.08 27.51 -0.06
N GLU A 177 16.57 26.54 0.70
CA GLU A 177 15.90 26.84 1.94
C GLU A 177 16.98 26.78 3.03
N ASP A 178 17.04 27.80 3.88
CA ASP A 178 17.93 27.86 5.04
C ASP A 178 17.71 26.69 6.02
N HIS A 179 16.75 25.80 5.74
CA HIS A 179 16.31 24.71 6.58
C HIS A 179 16.19 23.39 5.81
N GLU A 180 16.79 22.32 6.35
CA GLU A 180 16.53 20.93 5.96
C GLU A 180 15.33 20.40 6.76
N ILE A 181 14.28 19.94 6.09
CA ILE A 181 13.07 19.42 6.76
C ILE A 181 12.89 17.94 6.47
N ARG A 182 12.77 17.14 7.53
CA ARG A 182 12.73 15.68 7.45
C ARG A 182 11.62 15.10 8.31
N LEU A 183 10.95 14.08 7.80
CA LEU A 183 10.10 13.19 8.59
C LEU A 183 11.00 12.12 9.20
N VAL A 184 11.12 12.12 10.53
CA VAL A 184 12.02 11.22 11.26
C VAL A 184 11.25 10.36 12.24
N ALA A 185 11.88 9.26 12.66
CA ALA A 185 11.43 8.55 13.85
C ALA A 185 11.66 9.43 15.09
N LYS A 186 10.74 9.36 16.04
CA LYS A 186 10.87 9.99 17.34
C LYS A 186 12.16 9.55 18.04
N ALA A 187 12.87 10.48 18.66
CA ALA A 187 14.14 10.20 19.32
C ALA A 187 14.07 9.00 20.28
N GLY A 188 15.10 8.15 20.25
CA GLY A 188 15.16 6.91 21.05
C GLY A 188 14.37 5.73 20.46
N ARG A 189 13.75 5.87 19.29
CA ARG A 189 13.13 4.76 18.55
C ARG A 189 14.00 4.36 17.36
N GLY A 190 14.33 3.07 17.27
CA GLY A 190 15.04 2.52 16.11
C GLY A 190 14.17 2.34 14.86
N LEU A 191 12.84 2.27 15.04
CA LEU A 191 11.85 2.11 13.99
C LEU A 191 10.56 2.84 14.39
N ALA A 192 10.03 3.66 13.49
CA ALA A 192 8.71 4.26 13.58
C ALA A 192 7.76 3.62 12.55
N VAL A 193 6.54 3.29 12.98
CA VAL A 193 5.52 2.62 12.18
C VAL A 193 4.19 3.37 12.30
N ALA A 194 3.60 3.76 11.17
CA ALA A 194 2.24 4.29 11.10
C ALA A 194 1.41 3.49 10.11
N GLY A 195 0.26 2.97 10.55
CA GLY A 195 -0.73 2.35 9.68
C GLY A 195 -1.57 3.38 8.94
N PHE A 196 -1.88 3.09 7.68
CA PHE A 196 -2.70 3.89 6.79
C PHE A 196 -3.76 2.99 6.12
N ARG A 197 -4.97 3.54 5.92
CA ARG A 197 -6.11 2.85 5.34
C ARG A 197 -6.74 3.67 4.23
N HIS A 198 -7.35 3.00 3.26
CA HIS A 198 -8.20 3.64 2.26
C HIS A 198 -9.58 3.84 2.89
N ASP A 199 -10.13 5.06 2.85
CA ASP A 199 -11.49 5.36 3.28
C ASP A 199 -12.57 4.95 2.26
#